data_AF-A0A4Q4W9Q7-F1
#
_entry.id   AF-A0A4Q4W9Q7-F1
#
_cell.length_a   1.000
_cell.length_b   1.000
_cell.length_c   1.000
_cell.angle_alpha   90.00
_cell.angle_beta   90.00
_cell.angle_gamma   90.00
#
_symmetry.space_group_name_H-M   'P 1'
#
loop_
_entity.id
_entity.type
_entity.pdbx_description
1 polymer ?
#
loop_
_entity_poly.entity_id
_entity_poly.type
_entity_poly.pdbx_seq_one_letter_code
_entity_poly.pdbx_strand_id
1 'polypeptide(L)'
;MKIAGAVAGFAAVASAMPAQPKFTERQTQIYDLAKRQNAAAEAMGLTDIDILEFALTLEWLEATFYQQGFAQFGDDQFAALGLTEQQIEDLKGIGSSENTHVVFLQSAIAQAGFRPVQPCTYNFGFTDAAGMVATAAVLESVGVSAYLGAAPLVADPGILGTAGSILTVEARHQSFIRVASGIAASPSPFDTPLGPKAIFSLAAPFIESCPEGSNLVLEAFPTLTLSEPTINAAGVNALASGTPLKFQSEATSGAKFCGFTNSAAPGGTAFVPFTEAEGCALPQNLAGIVYVSLTSEAASDGVITDDITLAGPMVLQLS
;
A
#
# COMPACT_ATOMS: atom_id res chain seq x y z
N MET A 1 -50.03 -21.82 57.82
CA MET A 1 -49.48 -23.09 58.34
C MET A 1 -49.67 -24.15 57.26
N LYS A 2 -48.60 -24.90 56.92
CA LYS A 2 -48.48 -26.02 55.95
C LYS A 2 -48.22 -25.62 54.48
N ILE A 3 -46.95 -25.67 54.01
CA ILE A 3 -46.19 -26.82 53.45
C ILE A 3 -46.74 -27.17 52.06
N ALA A 4 -46.19 -26.59 50.97
CA ALA A 4 -45.01 -27.04 50.21
C ALA A 4 -45.21 -28.37 49.49
N GLY A 5 -45.40 -28.30 48.16
CA GLY A 5 -45.28 -29.40 47.22
C GLY A 5 -44.31 -28.99 46.12
N ALA A 6 -43.14 -29.62 46.08
CA ALA A 6 -42.12 -29.39 45.07
C ALA A 6 -42.44 -30.22 43.82
N VAL A 7 -42.52 -29.55 42.67
CA VAL A 7 -42.50 -30.20 41.35
C VAL A 7 -41.22 -29.78 40.66
N ALA A 8 -40.31 -30.73 40.46
CA ALA A 8 -39.09 -30.54 39.70
C ALA A 8 -39.43 -30.47 38.20
N GLY A 9 -39.34 -29.28 37.60
CA GLY A 9 -39.40 -29.08 36.16
C GLY A 9 -38.02 -29.22 35.54
N PHE A 10 -37.90 -30.09 34.53
CA PHE A 10 -36.74 -30.17 33.64
C PHE A 10 -36.53 -28.82 32.93
N ALA A 11 -35.45 -28.12 33.25
CA ALA A 11 -35.03 -26.94 32.50
C ALA A 11 -34.27 -27.40 31.24
N ALA A 12 -34.90 -27.29 30.07
CA ALA A 12 -34.19 -27.27 28.81
C ALA A 12 -33.43 -25.94 28.72
N VAL A 13 -32.10 -26.00 28.83
CA VAL A 13 -31.24 -24.84 28.59
C VAL A 13 -31.18 -24.63 27.08
N ALA A 14 -32.11 -23.84 26.54
CA ALA A 14 -31.92 -23.21 25.25
C ALA A 14 -30.80 -22.19 25.42
N SER A 15 -29.59 -22.53 24.98
CA SER A 15 -28.51 -21.57 24.82
C SER A 15 -28.96 -20.53 23.80
N ALA A 16 -29.40 -19.37 24.28
CA ALA A 16 -29.63 -18.22 23.44
C ALA A 16 -28.30 -17.86 22.78
N MET A 17 -28.19 -18.12 21.47
CA MET A 17 -27.12 -17.52 20.68
C MET A 17 -27.26 -16.00 20.79
N PRO A 18 -26.17 -15.26 21.00
CA PRO A 18 -26.22 -13.80 21.01
C PRO A 18 -26.84 -13.33 19.70
N ALA A 19 -27.82 -12.42 19.79
CA ALA A 19 -28.43 -11.80 18.63
C ALA A 19 -27.31 -11.18 17.77
N GLN A 20 -27.24 -11.59 16.49
CA GLN A 20 -26.31 -11.01 15.53
C GLN A 20 -26.52 -9.48 15.51
N PRO A 21 -25.44 -8.68 15.54
CA PRO A 21 -25.56 -7.23 15.57
C PRO A 21 -26.33 -6.75 14.34
N LYS A 22 -27.41 -5.99 14.57
CA LYS A 22 -28.12 -5.31 13.49
C LYS A 22 -27.21 -4.20 12.96
N PHE A 23 -27.03 -4.18 11.64
CA PHE A 23 -26.31 -3.12 10.95
C PHE A 23 -26.85 -1.74 11.35
N THR A 24 -25.94 -0.81 11.63
CA THR A 24 -26.22 0.59 11.95
C THR A 24 -26.80 1.34 10.74
N GLU A 25 -27.48 2.47 10.95
CA GLU A 25 -27.98 3.32 9.86
C GLU A 25 -26.88 3.69 8.85
N ARG A 26 -25.64 3.87 9.32
CA ARG A 26 -24.45 4.10 8.49
C ARG A 26 -24.12 2.93 7.57
N GLN A 27 -24.33 1.69 8.01
CA GLN A 27 -24.13 0.48 7.21
C GLN A 27 -25.25 0.26 6.20
N THR A 28 -26.46 0.81 6.43
CA THR A 28 -27.57 0.77 5.46
C THR A 28 -27.53 1.90 4.41
N GLN A 29 -26.66 2.91 4.60
CA GLN A 29 -26.51 4.08 3.71
C GLN A 29 -25.32 3.96 2.73
N ILE A 30 -24.80 2.74 2.50
CA ILE A 30 -23.69 2.48 1.55
C ILE A 30 -23.98 3.02 0.14
N TYR A 31 -25.25 3.07 -0.27
CA TYR A 31 -25.67 3.63 -1.56
C TYR A 31 -25.39 5.14 -1.71
N ASP A 32 -25.47 5.92 -0.62
CA ASP A 32 -25.17 7.37 -0.62
C ASP A 32 -23.65 7.65 -0.45
N LEU A 33 -22.87 6.64 -0.09
CA LEU A 33 -21.41 6.66 -0.13
C LEU A 33 -20.90 6.39 -1.56
N ALA A 34 -21.51 5.44 -2.28
CA ALA A 34 -21.22 5.14 -3.68
C ALA A 34 -21.41 6.33 -4.62
N LYS A 35 -22.44 7.17 -4.39
CA LYS A 35 -22.64 8.42 -5.14
C LYS A 35 -21.57 9.49 -4.90
N ARG A 36 -20.83 9.44 -3.77
CA ARG A 36 -19.76 10.39 -3.43
C ARG A 36 -18.38 9.95 -3.95
N GLN A 37 -18.17 8.65 -4.13
CA GLN A 37 -16.93 8.07 -4.69
C GLN A 37 -16.69 8.54 -6.15
N ASN A 38 -17.76 8.76 -6.92
CA ASN A 38 -17.67 9.09 -8.36
C ASN A 38 -17.13 10.51 -8.69
N ALA A 39 -17.38 11.51 -7.85
CA ALA A 39 -16.98 12.90 -8.17
C ALA A 39 -15.45 13.13 -8.18
N ALA A 40 -14.69 12.33 -7.42
CA ALA A 40 -13.24 12.43 -7.37
C ALA A 40 -12.58 11.81 -8.62
N ALA A 41 -13.08 10.66 -9.08
CA ALA A 41 -12.60 10.03 -10.31
C ALA A 41 -12.94 10.89 -11.54
N GLU A 42 -14.15 11.46 -11.61
CA GLU A 42 -14.57 12.36 -12.68
C GLU A 42 -13.71 13.64 -12.73
N ALA A 43 -13.35 14.20 -11.57
CA ALA A 43 -12.44 15.35 -11.48
C ALA A 43 -11.03 15.03 -12.00
N MET A 44 -10.61 13.76 -11.93
CA MET A 44 -9.35 13.25 -12.49
C MET A 44 -9.48 12.75 -13.93
N GLY A 45 -10.69 12.71 -14.49
CA GLY A 45 -10.96 12.13 -15.80
C GLY A 45 -10.72 10.62 -15.90
N LEU A 46 -10.73 9.90 -14.77
CA LEU A 46 -10.48 8.46 -14.70
C LEU A 46 -11.79 7.66 -14.76
N THR A 47 -11.78 6.57 -15.51
CA THR A 47 -12.83 5.56 -15.50
C THR A 47 -12.45 4.36 -14.63
N ASP A 48 -13.42 3.53 -14.27
CA ASP A 48 -13.16 2.25 -13.57
C ASP A 48 -12.19 1.35 -14.35
N ILE A 49 -12.21 1.43 -15.70
CA ILE A 49 -11.29 0.67 -16.54
C ILE A 49 -9.87 1.22 -16.43
N ASP A 50 -9.68 2.55 -16.40
CA ASP A 50 -8.35 3.13 -16.19
C ASP A 50 -7.78 2.72 -14.83
N ILE A 51 -8.64 2.63 -13.80
CA ILE A 51 -8.26 2.15 -12.46
C ILE A 51 -7.87 0.66 -12.50
N LEU A 52 -8.64 -0.17 -13.21
CA LEU A 52 -8.33 -1.61 -13.36
C LEU A 52 -7.04 -1.86 -14.16
N GLU A 53 -6.80 -1.12 -15.23
CA GLU A 53 -5.57 -1.22 -16.03
C GLU A 53 -4.35 -0.74 -15.23
N PHE A 54 -4.52 0.29 -14.40
CA PHE A 54 -3.49 0.74 -13.47
C PHE A 54 -3.18 -0.33 -12.42
N ALA A 55 -4.20 -0.94 -11.80
CA ALA A 55 -4.01 -2.07 -10.89
C ALA A 55 -3.28 -3.22 -11.60
N LEU A 56 -3.69 -3.61 -12.81
CA LEU A 56 -3.05 -4.68 -13.57
C LEU A 56 -1.58 -4.38 -13.89
N THR A 57 -1.21 -3.11 -14.09
CA THR A 57 0.20 -2.72 -14.27
C THR A 57 1.02 -2.99 -13.02
N LEU A 58 0.48 -2.70 -11.83
CA LEU A 58 1.15 -2.96 -10.55
C LEU A 58 1.26 -4.47 -10.27
N GLU A 59 0.18 -5.21 -10.49
CA GLU A 59 0.17 -6.68 -10.33
C GLU A 59 1.17 -7.36 -11.27
N TRP A 60 1.34 -6.84 -12.50
CA TRP A 60 2.37 -7.33 -13.40
C TRP A 60 3.78 -7.08 -12.87
N LEU A 61 4.01 -5.94 -12.23
CA LEU A 61 5.29 -5.60 -11.62
C LEU A 61 5.59 -6.56 -10.47
N GLU A 62 4.64 -6.79 -9.56
CA GLU A 62 4.80 -7.67 -8.39
C GLU A 62 4.92 -9.14 -8.78
N ALA A 63 4.07 -9.64 -9.68
CA ALA A 63 4.17 -11.01 -10.19
C ALA A 63 5.53 -11.26 -10.88
N THR A 64 6.01 -10.30 -11.66
CA THR A 64 7.33 -10.42 -12.33
C THR A 64 8.47 -10.31 -11.33
N PHE A 65 8.36 -9.45 -10.32
CA PHE A 65 9.31 -9.32 -9.23
C PHE A 65 9.53 -10.65 -8.51
N TYR A 66 8.45 -11.30 -8.06
CA TYR A 66 8.54 -12.60 -7.39
C TYR A 66 9.08 -13.69 -8.31
N GLN A 67 8.63 -13.74 -9.57
CA GLN A 67 9.14 -14.70 -10.54
C GLN A 67 10.66 -14.57 -10.75
N GLN A 68 11.17 -13.35 -10.93
CA GLN A 68 12.60 -13.10 -11.10
C GLN A 68 13.38 -13.44 -9.81
N GLY A 69 12.88 -13.01 -8.65
CA GLY A 69 13.53 -13.26 -7.37
C GLY A 69 13.69 -14.75 -7.05
N PHE A 70 12.62 -15.55 -7.21
CA PHE A 70 12.69 -17.00 -6.97
C PHE A 70 13.43 -17.78 -8.07
N ALA A 71 13.59 -17.21 -9.25
CA ALA A 71 14.47 -17.78 -10.28
C ALA A 71 15.96 -17.53 -9.96
N GLN A 72 16.28 -16.44 -9.28
CA GLN A 72 17.65 -16.04 -8.97
C GLN A 72 18.15 -16.59 -7.62
N PHE A 73 17.28 -16.71 -6.62
CA PHE A 73 17.64 -17.13 -5.27
C PHE A 73 16.94 -18.44 -4.86
N GLY A 74 17.73 -19.37 -4.34
CA GLY A 74 17.24 -20.65 -3.82
C GLY A 74 16.82 -20.59 -2.35
N ASP A 75 16.09 -21.61 -1.91
CA ASP A 75 15.52 -21.73 -0.57
C ASP A 75 16.58 -21.66 0.53
N ASP A 76 17.80 -22.14 0.26
CA ASP A 76 18.94 -22.08 1.17
C ASP A 76 19.35 -20.64 1.53
N GLN A 77 19.20 -19.70 0.58
CA GLN A 77 19.50 -18.29 0.79
C GLN A 77 18.45 -17.61 1.66
N PHE A 78 17.17 -17.95 1.48
CA PHE A 78 16.10 -17.46 2.36
C PHE A 78 16.18 -18.08 3.76
N ALA A 79 16.54 -19.36 3.86
CA ALA A 79 16.79 -20.03 5.14
C ALA A 79 17.95 -19.36 5.90
N ALA A 80 18.98 -18.88 5.19
CA ALA A 80 20.08 -18.14 5.79
C ALA A 80 19.65 -16.77 6.38
N LEU A 81 18.50 -16.23 5.97
CA LEU A 81 17.88 -15.05 6.60
C LEU A 81 17.10 -15.40 7.87
N GLY A 82 17.03 -16.68 8.24
CA GLY A 82 16.32 -17.18 9.42
C GLY A 82 14.87 -17.61 9.15
N LEU A 83 14.44 -17.67 7.89
CA LEU A 83 13.12 -18.20 7.54
C LEU A 83 13.08 -19.72 7.74
N THR A 84 11.99 -20.21 8.31
CA THR A 84 11.64 -21.64 8.36
C THR A 84 11.20 -22.13 6.98
N GLU A 85 11.20 -23.45 6.77
CA GLU A 85 10.68 -24.07 5.54
C GLU A 85 9.25 -23.59 5.22
N GLN A 86 8.36 -23.58 6.21
CA GLN A 86 7.00 -23.05 6.04
C GLN A 86 6.98 -21.58 5.64
N GLN A 87 7.83 -20.73 6.22
CA GLN A 87 7.89 -19.31 5.82
C GLN A 87 8.44 -19.14 4.40
N ILE A 88 9.34 -20.00 3.93
CA ILE A 88 9.80 -19.96 2.54
C ILE A 88 8.66 -20.37 1.61
N GLU A 89 7.85 -21.37 1.98
CA GLU A 89 6.65 -21.74 1.24
C GLU A 89 5.61 -20.62 1.23
N ASP A 90 5.35 -19.98 2.37
CA ASP A 90 4.43 -18.85 2.49
C ASP A 90 4.89 -17.67 1.64
N LEU A 91 6.20 -17.35 1.63
CA LEU A 91 6.79 -16.31 0.78
C LEU A 91 6.60 -16.62 -0.71
N LYS A 92 6.79 -17.87 -1.13
CA LYS A 92 6.49 -18.31 -2.52
C LYS A 92 4.98 -18.24 -2.82
N GLY A 93 4.14 -18.49 -1.82
CA GLY A 93 2.69 -18.36 -1.91
C GLY A 93 2.23 -16.95 -2.25
N ILE A 94 2.98 -15.93 -1.81
CA ILE A 94 2.73 -14.53 -2.20
C ILE A 94 2.89 -14.38 -3.72
N GLY A 95 4.03 -14.79 -4.28
CA GLY A 95 4.24 -14.73 -5.73
C GLY A 95 3.21 -15.51 -6.56
N SER A 96 2.65 -16.60 -6.03
CA SER A 96 1.53 -17.31 -6.66
C SER A 96 0.21 -16.54 -6.59
N SER A 97 0.00 -15.77 -5.53
CA SER A 97 -1.18 -14.92 -5.35
C SER A 97 -1.13 -13.73 -6.32
N GLU A 98 0.02 -13.08 -6.49
CA GLU A 98 0.19 -11.99 -7.47
C GLU A 98 -0.10 -12.44 -8.90
N ASN A 99 0.39 -13.62 -9.30
CA ASN A 99 0.03 -14.17 -10.60
C ASN A 99 -1.48 -14.46 -10.73
N THR A 100 -2.15 -14.80 -9.63
CA THR A 100 -3.61 -15.01 -9.61
C THR A 100 -4.35 -13.67 -9.75
N HIS A 101 -3.88 -12.61 -9.10
CA HIS A 101 -4.42 -11.25 -9.25
C HIS A 101 -4.29 -10.77 -10.70
N VAL A 102 -3.13 -10.96 -11.34
CA VAL A 102 -2.93 -10.65 -12.77
C VAL A 102 -3.97 -11.35 -13.64
N VAL A 103 -4.10 -12.68 -13.54
CA VAL A 103 -5.06 -13.45 -14.35
C VAL A 103 -6.50 -12.98 -14.12
N PHE A 104 -6.82 -12.68 -12.86
CA PHE A 104 -8.12 -12.18 -12.48
C PHE A 104 -8.43 -10.83 -13.15
N LEU A 105 -7.54 -9.84 -13.02
CA LEU A 105 -7.71 -8.51 -13.59
C LEU A 105 -7.74 -8.53 -15.12
N GLN A 106 -6.85 -9.30 -15.76
CA GLN A 106 -6.90 -9.51 -17.20
C GLN A 106 -8.26 -10.03 -17.66
N SER A 107 -8.81 -11.00 -16.94
CA SER A 107 -10.11 -11.59 -17.25
C SER A 107 -11.24 -10.57 -17.07
N ALA A 108 -11.21 -9.76 -16.01
CA ALA A 108 -12.21 -8.74 -15.76
C ALA A 108 -12.21 -7.65 -16.83
N ILE A 109 -11.02 -7.14 -17.19
CA ILE A 109 -10.83 -6.10 -18.22
C ILE A 109 -11.26 -6.62 -19.60
N ALA A 110 -10.86 -7.85 -19.96
CA ALA A 110 -11.26 -8.46 -21.22
C ALA A 110 -12.78 -8.66 -21.33
N GLN A 111 -13.44 -9.08 -20.23
CA GLN A 111 -14.89 -9.22 -20.18
C GLN A 111 -15.63 -7.89 -20.30
N ALA A 112 -15.03 -6.79 -19.84
CA ALA A 112 -15.54 -5.44 -20.03
C ALA A 112 -15.35 -4.92 -21.48
N GLY A 113 -14.71 -5.71 -22.37
CA GLY A 113 -14.52 -5.36 -23.78
C GLY A 113 -13.25 -4.56 -24.07
N PHE A 114 -12.35 -4.44 -23.09
CA PHE A 114 -11.08 -3.74 -23.22
C PHE A 114 -9.93 -4.72 -23.42
N ARG A 115 -8.79 -4.24 -23.93
CA ARG A 115 -7.59 -5.04 -24.12
C ARG A 115 -6.67 -4.85 -22.91
N PRO A 116 -6.45 -5.87 -22.07
CA PRO A 116 -5.61 -5.73 -20.89
C PRO A 116 -4.18 -5.33 -21.23
N VAL A 117 -3.60 -4.47 -20.40
CA VAL A 117 -2.18 -4.13 -20.47
C VAL A 117 -1.30 -5.37 -20.31
N GLN A 118 -0.14 -5.30 -20.95
CA GLN A 118 0.87 -6.37 -20.99
C GLN A 118 2.02 -6.02 -20.02
N PRO A 119 2.77 -7.03 -19.53
CA PRO A 119 3.86 -6.77 -18.60
C PRO A 119 4.95 -5.94 -19.28
N CYS A 120 5.53 -5.02 -18.51
CA CYS A 120 6.70 -4.26 -18.91
C CYS A 120 7.99 -5.10 -18.78
N THR A 121 9.10 -4.54 -19.23
CA THR A 121 10.44 -4.98 -18.83
C THR A 121 10.81 -4.28 -17.54
N TYR A 122 11.28 -5.05 -16.56
CA TYR A 122 11.56 -4.56 -15.22
C TYR A 122 13.00 -4.78 -14.80
N ASN A 123 13.49 -3.91 -13.93
CA ASN A 123 14.77 -4.02 -13.26
C ASN A 123 14.64 -3.66 -11.78
N PHE A 124 14.76 -4.69 -10.95
CA PHE A 124 14.57 -4.55 -9.50
C PHE A 124 15.88 -4.31 -8.73
N GLY A 125 17.03 -4.46 -9.39
CA GLY A 125 18.34 -4.15 -8.81
C GLY A 125 18.79 -5.00 -7.61
N PHE A 126 18.03 -6.03 -7.21
CA PHE A 126 18.42 -6.90 -6.10
C PHE A 126 19.57 -7.84 -6.50
N THR A 127 20.50 -8.07 -5.58
CA THR A 127 21.69 -8.91 -5.80
C THR A 127 21.75 -10.13 -4.87
N ASP A 128 20.93 -10.15 -3.83
CA ASP A 128 20.80 -11.24 -2.87
C ASP A 128 19.34 -11.38 -2.36
N ALA A 129 19.07 -12.48 -1.66
CA ALA A 129 17.75 -12.77 -1.10
C ALA A 129 17.28 -11.73 -0.07
N ALA A 130 18.21 -11.10 0.68
CA ALA A 130 17.88 -10.07 1.65
C ALA A 130 17.35 -8.80 0.94
N GLY A 131 18.04 -8.38 -0.13
CA GLY A 131 17.60 -7.29 -1.00
C GLY A 131 16.27 -7.58 -1.67
N MET A 132 16.03 -8.82 -2.10
CA MET A 132 14.71 -9.23 -2.59
C MET A 132 13.64 -9.05 -1.50
N VAL A 133 13.80 -9.65 -0.31
CA VAL A 133 12.79 -9.54 0.77
C VAL A 133 12.53 -8.08 1.17
N ALA A 134 13.56 -7.25 1.14
CA ALA A 134 13.43 -5.82 1.40
C ALA A 134 12.61 -5.09 0.33
N THR A 135 12.88 -5.34 -0.95
CA THR A 135 12.07 -4.80 -2.06
C THR A 135 10.63 -5.29 -1.98
N ALA A 136 10.42 -6.56 -1.62
CA ALA A 136 9.09 -7.13 -1.42
C ALA A 136 8.31 -6.36 -0.33
N ALA A 137 8.94 -6.07 0.81
CA ALA A 137 8.31 -5.28 1.88
C ALA A 137 7.85 -3.88 1.41
N VAL A 138 8.57 -3.28 0.47
CA VAL A 138 8.20 -2.00 -0.15
C VAL A 138 7.04 -2.19 -1.12
N LEU A 139 7.15 -3.13 -2.05
CA LEU A 139 6.13 -3.38 -3.08
C LEU A 139 4.77 -3.72 -2.47
N GLU A 140 4.70 -4.70 -1.55
CA GLU A 140 3.43 -5.05 -0.89
C GLU A 140 2.79 -3.85 -0.17
N SER A 141 3.60 -2.96 0.41
CA SER A 141 3.07 -1.74 1.03
C SER A 141 2.57 -0.73 -0.01
N VAL A 142 3.19 -0.67 -1.18
CA VAL A 142 2.73 0.13 -2.33
C VAL A 142 1.43 -0.45 -2.88
N GLY A 143 1.32 -1.77 -3.05
CA GLY A 143 0.09 -2.47 -3.45
C GLY A 143 -1.09 -2.14 -2.52
N VAL A 144 -0.90 -2.30 -1.19
CA VAL A 144 -1.90 -1.89 -0.18
C VAL A 144 -2.31 -0.42 -0.36
N SER A 145 -1.34 0.48 -0.52
CA SER A 145 -1.58 1.92 -0.65
C SER A 145 -2.32 2.27 -1.94
N ALA A 146 -2.04 1.55 -3.03
CA ALA A 146 -2.66 1.73 -4.33
C ALA A 146 -4.14 1.31 -4.30
N TYR A 147 -4.44 0.10 -3.82
CA TYR A 147 -5.81 -0.38 -3.70
C TYR A 147 -6.64 0.49 -2.74
N LEU A 148 -6.06 0.87 -1.60
CA LEU A 148 -6.74 1.74 -0.63
C LEU A 148 -6.99 3.15 -1.20
N GLY A 149 -6.04 3.71 -1.94
CA GLY A 149 -6.17 5.00 -2.62
C GLY A 149 -7.16 4.98 -3.80
N ALA A 150 -7.30 3.85 -4.47
CA ALA A 150 -8.24 3.64 -5.57
C ALA A 150 -9.68 3.33 -5.09
N ALA A 151 -9.85 2.77 -3.88
CA ALA A 151 -11.17 2.43 -3.33
C ALA A 151 -12.21 3.57 -3.37
N PRO A 152 -11.89 4.85 -3.08
CA PRO A 152 -12.84 5.94 -3.24
C PRO A 152 -13.07 6.37 -4.69
N LEU A 153 -12.27 5.91 -5.67
CA LEU A 153 -12.36 6.29 -7.08
C LEU A 153 -13.23 5.33 -7.90
N VAL A 154 -13.35 4.08 -7.47
CA VAL A 154 -14.14 3.05 -8.17
C VAL A 154 -15.64 3.31 -7.99
N ALA A 155 -16.36 3.41 -9.10
CA ALA A 155 -17.80 3.64 -9.11
C ALA A 155 -18.62 2.33 -9.08
N ASP A 156 -18.15 1.27 -9.76
CA ASP A 156 -18.83 -0.02 -9.79
C ASP A 156 -18.63 -0.80 -8.48
N PRO A 157 -19.72 -1.16 -7.76
CA PRO A 157 -19.62 -1.85 -6.48
C PRO A 157 -19.10 -3.29 -6.60
N GLY A 158 -19.25 -3.94 -7.76
CA GLY A 158 -18.70 -5.26 -8.03
C GLY A 158 -17.18 -5.22 -8.20
N ILE A 159 -16.69 -4.22 -8.94
CA ILE A 159 -15.26 -3.92 -9.04
C ILE A 159 -14.70 -3.55 -7.67
N LEU A 160 -15.38 -2.70 -6.91
CA LEU A 160 -14.92 -2.30 -5.57
C LEU A 160 -14.86 -3.49 -4.60
N GLY A 161 -15.88 -4.36 -4.58
CA GLY A 161 -15.89 -5.55 -3.72
C GLY A 161 -14.76 -6.53 -4.08
N THR A 162 -14.44 -6.62 -5.37
CA THR A 162 -13.35 -7.42 -5.90
C THR A 162 -11.98 -6.85 -5.52
N ALA A 163 -11.75 -5.55 -5.78
CA ALA A 163 -10.54 -4.84 -5.37
C ALA A 163 -10.33 -4.92 -3.85
N GLY A 164 -11.41 -4.82 -3.07
CA GLY A 164 -11.38 -5.04 -1.63
C GLY A 164 -10.91 -6.43 -1.22
N SER A 165 -11.22 -7.47 -2.01
CA SER A 165 -10.73 -8.83 -1.73
C SER A 165 -9.22 -8.95 -1.92
N ILE A 166 -8.67 -8.35 -2.98
CA ILE A 166 -7.23 -8.27 -3.26
C ILE A 166 -6.52 -7.47 -2.18
N LEU A 167 -7.00 -6.27 -1.86
CA LEU A 167 -6.44 -5.41 -0.79
C LEU A 167 -6.24 -6.16 0.54
N THR A 168 -7.18 -7.03 0.95
CA THR A 168 -7.00 -7.78 2.20
C THR A 168 -5.92 -8.86 2.12
N VAL A 169 -5.62 -9.35 0.91
CA VAL A 169 -4.55 -10.32 0.66
C VAL A 169 -3.20 -9.59 0.63
N GLU A 170 -3.09 -8.45 -0.06
CA GLU A 170 -1.92 -7.56 -0.01
C GLU A 170 -1.51 -7.22 1.43
N ALA A 171 -2.48 -6.84 2.26
CA ALA A 171 -2.21 -6.51 3.66
C ALA A 171 -1.67 -7.72 4.46
N ARG A 172 -2.07 -8.95 4.11
CA ARG A 172 -1.54 -10.18 4.72
C ARG A 172 -0.15 -10.50 4.21
N HIS A 173 0.12 -10.30 2.93
CA HIS A 173 1.45 -10.44 2.35
C HIS A 173 2.44 -9.50 3.04
N GLN A 174 2.10 -8.21 3.13
CA GLN A 174 2.90 -7.21 3.85
C GLN A 174 3.10 -7.62 5.32
N SER A 175 2.05 -8.02 6.02
CA SER A 175 2.14 -8.49 7.41
C SER A 175 3.07 -9.69 7.56
N PHE A 176 2.99 -10.67 6.66
CA PHE A 176 3.85 -11.84 6.64
C PHE A 176 5.32 -11.46 6.44
N ILE A 177 5.63 -10.65 5.43
CA ILE A 177 7.01 -10.24 5.12
C ILE A 177 7.63 -9.53 6.33
N ARG A 178 6.84 -8.69 7.00
CA ARG A 178 7.28 -8.00 8.22
C ARG A 178 7.59 -8.98 9.36
N VAL A 179 6.74 -9.97 9.60
CA VAL A 179 7.00 -11.01 10.61
C VAL A 179 8.22 -11.85 10.25
N ALA A 180 8.34 -12.27 8.99
CA ALA A 180 9.48 -13.03 8.48
C ALA A 180 10.80 -12.23 8.60
N SER A 181 10.73 -10.90 8.52
CA SER A 181 11.86 -9.99 8.71
C SER A 181 12.12 -9.63 10.19
N GLY A 182 11.39 -10.23 11.13
CA GLY A 182 11.59 -10.03 12.57
C GLY A 182 11.14 -8.67 13.11
N ILE A 183 10.22 -7.99 12.41
CA ILE A 183 9.71 -6.66 12.78
C ILE A 183 8.21 -6.71 13.07
N ALA A 184 7.65 -5.61 13.61
CA ALA A 184 6.23 -5.56 13.97
C ALA A 184 5.33 -5.81 12.75
N ALA A 185 4.44 -6.81 12.84
CA ALA A 185 3.54 -7.23 11.77
C ALA A 185 2.65 -6.08 11.27
N SER A 186 2.10 -5.31 12.21
CA SER A 186 1.27 -4.13 11.96
C SER A 186 1.81 -2.98 12.81
N PRO A 187 2.64 -2.10 12.24
CA PRO A 187 3.32 -1.02 12.98
C PRO A 187 2.41 0.20 13.24
N SER A 188 1.28 0.29 12.54
CA SER A 188 0.33 1.40 12.58
C SER A 188 -1.09 0.86 12.61
N PRO A 189 -2.05 1.54 13.27
CA PRO A 189 -3.46 1.15 13.25
C PRO A 189 -4.15 1.37 11.89
N PHE A 190 -3.51 2.09 10.97
CA PHE A 190 -4.06 2.42 9.64
C PHE A 190 -2.97 2.32 8.56
N ASP A 191 -3.33 1.70 7.44
CA ASP A 191 -2.55 1.77 6.20
C ASP A 191 -2.74 3.11 5.48
N THR A 192 -1.77 3.48 4.65
CA THR A 192 -1.65 4.82 4.08
C THR A 192 -2.06 4.85 2.62
N PRO A 193 -3.23 5.39 2.25
CA PRO A 193 -3.61 5.50 0.84
C PRO A 193 -2.72 6.53 0.14
N LEU A 194 -2.40 6.27 -1.13
CA LEU A 194 -1.72 7.21 -2.01
C LEU A 194 -2.49 7.40 -3.32
N GLY A 195 -2.36 8.58 -3.93
CA GLY A 195 -2.92 8.86 -5.24
C GLY A 195 -2.18 8.11 -6.37
N PRO A 196 -2.81 7.91 -7.54
CA PRO A 196 -2.23 7.16 -8.66
C PRO A 196 -0.86 7.67 -9.10
N LYS A 197 -0.64 8.98 -9.17
CA LYS A 197 0.64 9.56 -9.58
C LYS A 197 1.74 9.29 -8.56
N ALA A 198 1.43 9.36 -7.26
CA ALA A 198 2.35 9.02 -6.19
C ALA A 198 2.73 7.53 -6.22
N ILE A 199 1.75 6.64 -6.41
CA ILE A 199 1.99 5.20 -6.58
C ILE A 199 2.85 4.93 -7.82
N PHE A 200 2.52 5.54 -8.96
CA PHE A 200 3.30 5.36 -10.18
C PHE A 200 4.74 5.86 -10.00
N SER A 201 4.95 6.94 -9.24
CA SER A 201 6.30 7.45 -8.94
C SER A 201 7.13 6.47 -8.12
N LEU A 202 6.50 5.62 -7.30
CA LEU A 202 7.16 4.55 -6.55
C LEU A 202 7.45 3.32 -7.41
N ALA A 203 6.59 3.03 -8.39
CA ALA A 203 6.74 1.89 -9.31
C ALA A 203 7.70 2.19 -10.47
N ALA A 204 7.71 3.43 -10.98
CA ALA A 204 8.44 3.84 -12.18
C ALA A 204 9.95 3.50 -12.16
N PRO A 205 10.69 3.59 -11.04
CA PRO A 205 12.10 3.22 -11.00
C PRO A 205 12.37 1.75 -11.36
N PHE A 206 11.38 0.87 -11.24
CA PHE A 206 11.49 -0.55 -11.59
C PHE A 206 11.14 -0.85 -13.05
N ILE A 207 10.60 0.11 -13.79
CA ILE A 207 10.06 -0.09 -15.15
C ILE A 207 11.04 0.47 -16.17
N GLU A 208 11.64 -0.40 -17.00
CA GLU A 208 12.57 0.02 -18.05
C GLU A 208 11.83 0.41 -19.34
N SER A 209 10.84 -0.37 -19.75
CA SER A 209 10.01 -0.10 -20.92
C SER A 209 8.74 -0.96 -20.92
N CYS A 210 7.64 -0.45 -21.45
CA CYS A 210 6.41 -1.22 -21.62
C CYS A 210 6.06 -1.41 -23.09
N PRO A 211 5.38 -2.51 -23.46
CA PRO A 211 4.81 -2.68 -24.79
C PRO A 211 3.88 -1.53 -25.19
N GLU A 212 3.75 -1.28 -26.50
CA GLU A 212 2.83 -0.27 -27.02
C GLU A 212 1.39 -0.53 -26.52
N GLY A 213 0.75 0.51 -26.01
CA GLY A 213 -0.58 0.43 -25.41
C GLY A 213 -0.60 -0.06 -23.95
N SER A 214 0.55 -0.33 -23.33
CA SER A 214 0.67 -0.69 -21.91
C SER A 214 1.38 0.37 -21.07
N ASN A 215 1.80 1.49 -21.68
CA ASN A 215 2.31 2.64 -20.95
C ASN A 215 1.17 3.36 -20.24
N LEU A 216 1.36 3.67 -18.96
CA LEU A 216 0.43 4.51 -18.21
C LEU A 216 0.49 5.96 -18.72
N VAL A 217 -0.67 6.64 -18.67
CA VAL A 217 -0.80 8.06 -19.05
C VAL A 217 -0.24 8.99 -17.97
N LEU A 218 0.16 8.44 -16.83
CA LEU A 218 0.72 9.18 -15.72
C LEU A 218 2.22 9.40 -15.92
N GLU A 219 2.68 10.63 -15.69
CA GLU A 219 4.10 10.93 -15.56
C GLU A 219 4.49 10.85 -14.08
N ALA A 220 5.57 10.15 -13.77
CA ALA A 220 6.11 10.10 -12.43
C ALA A 220 6.57 11.50 -11.98
N PHE A 221 6.43 11.78 -10.69
CA PHE A 221 7.13 12.92 -10.10
C PHE A 221 8.64 12.73 -10.17
N PRO A 222 9.42 13.83 -10.18
CA PRO A 222 10.86 13.77 -10.02
C PRO A 222 11.27 12.94 -8.80
N THR A 223 12.32 12.13 -8.97
CA THR A 223 12.83 11.26 -7.91
C THR A 223 13.30 12.07 -6.70
N LEU A 224 13.02 11.54 -5.51
CA LEU A 224 13.53 12.05 -4.24
C LEU A 224 14.36 10.96 -3.57
N THR A 225 15.55 11.28 -3.08
CA THR A 225 16.39 10.35 -2.32
C THR A 225 16.84 10.97 -1.01
N LEU A 226 16.97 10.15 0.03
CA LEU A 226 17.55 10.59 1.30
C LEU A 226 19.07 10.55 1.20
N SER A 227 19.74 11.68 1.46
CA SER A 227 21.20 11.76 1.48
C SER A 227 21.77 11.66 2.89
N GLU A 228 21.08 12.21 3.89
CA GLU A 228 21.49 12.14 5.30
C GLU A 228 20.25 12.04 6.20
N PRO A 229 20.27 11.22 7.27
CA PRO A 229 21.36 10.29 7.64
C PRO A 229 21.39 9.09 6.70
N THR A 230 22.49 8.33 6.74
CA THR A 230 22.50 7.00 6.12
C THR A 230 21.49 6.11 6.82
N ILE A 231 20.57 5.54 6.05
CA ILE A 231 19.55 4.61 6.53
C ILE A 231 19.79 3.21 5.97
N ASN A 232 19.22 2.21 6.62
CA ASN A 232 19.00 0.93 5.98
C ASN A 232 17.84 1.10 4.98
N ALA A 233 18.16 1.33 3.71
CA ALA A 233 17.17 1.45 2.64
C ALA A 233 16.34 0.16 2.47
N ALA A 234 16.90 -0.97 2.90
CA ALA A 234 16.31 -2.30 2.81
C ALA A 234 15.63 -2.75 4.13
N GLY A 235 15.48 -1.87 5.13
CA GLY A 235 14.96 -2.29 6.42
C GLY A 235 14.43 -1.18 7.30
N VAL A 236 14.13 -1.56 8.55
CA VAL A 236 13.54 -0.66 9.55
C VAL A 236 14.60 0.25 10.15
N ASN A 237 14.28 1.54 10.22
CA ASN A 237 15.16 2.58 10.76
C ASN A 237 14.61 3.13 12.08
N ALA A 238 15.41 3.04 13.15
CA ALA A 238 15.09 3.61 14.45
C ALA A 238 15.60 5.06 14.53
N LEU A 239 14.88 5.99 13.90
CA LEU A 239 15.22 7.42 13.91
C LEU A 239 14.42 8.15 15.00
N ALA A 240 15.10 8.95 15.81
CA ALA A 240 14.44 9.77 16.82
C ALA A 240 13.68 10.93 16.15
N SER A 241 12.55 11.33 16.75
CA SER A 241 11.88 12.56 16.29
C SER A 241 12.81 13.76 16.38
N GLY A 242 12.70 14.67 15.41
CA GLY A 242 13.57 15.83 15.28
C GLY A 242 14.87 15.52 14.53
N THR A 243 15.16 14.27 14.17
CA THR A 243 16.31 13.92 13.33
C THR A 243 16.20 14.69 12.01
N PRO A 244 17.23 15.47 11.61
CA PRO A 244 17.23 16.16 10.33
C PRO A 244 17.41 15.15 9.20
N LEU A 245 16.50 15.18 8.24
CA LEU A 245 16.49 14.36 7.04
C LEU A 245 16.77 15.27 5.84
N LYS A 246 17.94 15.09 5.20
CA LYS A 246 18.32 15.84 4.01
C LYS A 246 18.05 15.00 2.77
N PHE A 247 17.52 15.65 1.76
CA PHE A 247 17.09 15.00 0.53
C PHE A 247 17.80 15.57 -0.70
N GLN A 248 17.90 14.74 -1.73
CA GLN A 248 18.38 15.11 -3.06
C GLN A 248 17.26 14.88 -4.07
N SER A 249 17.06 15.86 -4.95
CA SER A 249 16.16 15.77 -6.10
C SER A 249 16.59 16.79 -7.15
N GLU A 250 16.26 16.55 -8.41
CA GLU A 250 16.41 17.54 -9.48
C GLU A 250 15.36 18.65 -9.39
N ALA A 251 14.29 18.44 -8.60
CA ALA A 251 13.16 19.35 -8.45
C ALA A 251 13.03 19.92 -7.02
N THR A 252 14.10 20.49 -6.47
CA THR A 252 14.06 21.20 -5.18
C THR A 252 13.62 22.65 -5.29
N SER A 253 13.67 23.23 -6.49
CA SER A 253 13.26 24.62 -6.73
C SER A 253 11.78 24.82 -6.36
N GLY A 254 11.53 25.72 -5.41
CA GLY A 254 10.18 26.02 -4.91
C GLY A 254 9.70 25.10 -3.79
N ALA A 255 10.47 24.07 -3.41
CA ALA A 255 10.15 23.25 -2.24
C ALA A 255 10.29 24.07 -0.95
N LYS A 256 9.25 24.06 -0.14
CA LYS A 256 9.20 24.76 1.15
C LYS A 256 8.91 23.84 2.32
N PHE A 257 8.38 22.64 2.05
CA PHE A 257 8.04 21.66 3.09
C PHE A 257 8.37 20.24 2.63
N CYS A 258 8.64 19.36 3.59
CA CYS A 258 8.48 17.92 3.41
C CYS A 258 7.08 17.51 3.87
N GLY A 259 6.37 16.75 3.05
CA GLY A 259 5.17 16.03 3.44
C GLY A 259 5.52 14.61 3.86
N PHE A 260 5.29 14.27 5.12
CA PHE A 260 5.42 12.91 5.66
C PHE A 260 4.03 12.26 5.70
N THR A 261 3.68 11.54 4.64
CA THR A 261 2.38 10.90 4.48
C THR A 261 2.37 9.54 5.18
N ASN A 262 1.50 9.42 6.17
CA ASN A 262 1.27 8.23 6.98
C ASN A 262 -0.09 8.38 7.67
N SER A 263 -0.99 7.40 7.54
CA SER A 263 -2.36 7.51 8.08
C SER A 263 -2.47 7.64 9.61
N ALA A 264 -1.38 7.43 10.37
CA ALA A 264 -1.37 7.75 11.78
C ALA A 264 -1.28 9.28 12.05
N ALA A 265 -0.83 10.07 11.08
CA ALA A 265 -0.78 11.53 11.17
C ALA A 265 -2.18 12.15 11.00
N PRO A 266 -2.55 13.18 11.78
CA PRO A 266 -3.78 13.94 11.55
C PRO A 266 -3.84 14.49 10.12
N GLY A 267 -4.92 14.20 9.40
CA GLY A 267 -5.09 14.59 7.99
C GLY A 267 -4.37 13.69 6.97
N GLY A 268 -3.54 12.75 7.43
CA GLY A 268 -2.82 11.79 6.58
C GLY A 268 -1.39 12.22 6.22
N THR A 269 -1.06 13.51 6.30
CA THR A 269 0.30 14.02 6.05
C THR A 269 0.73 15.05 7.10
N ALA A 270 1.92 14.85 7.68
CA ALA A 270 2.58 15.86 8.49
C ALA A 270 3.50 16.72 7.62
N PHE A 271 3.23 18.02 7.52
CA PHE A 271 4.07 18.97 6.79
C PHE A 271 5.11 19.62 7.71
N VAL A 272 6.37 19.59 7.32
CA VAL A 272 7.50 20.16 8.08
C VAL A 272 8.29 21.12 7.18
N PRO A 273 8.69 22.32 7.65
CA PRO A 273 9.51 23.23 6.87
C PRO A 273 10.77 22.56 6.32
N PHE A 274 11.06 22.84 5.05
CA PHE A 274 12.22 22.34 4.32
C PHE A 274 13.16 23.49 3.96
N THR A 275 14.45 23.26 4.12
CA THR A 275 15.49 24.00 3.40
C THR A 275 16.51 23.02 2.83
N GLU A 276 17.15 23.33 1.70
CA GLU A 276 18.19 22.44 1.15
C GLU A 276 19.37 22.24 2.12
N ALA A 277 19.69 23.26 2.93
CA ALA A 277 20.81 23.21 3.87
C ALA A 277 20.52 22.31 5.09
N GLU A 278 19.30 22.37 5.62
CA GLU A 278 18.93 21.72 6.90
C GLU A 278 18.09 20.46 6.70
N GLY A 279 17.45 20.30 5.54
CA GLY A 279 16.48 19.25 5.27
C GLY A 279 15.16 19.50 6.01
N CYS A 280 14.54 18.43 6.50
CA CYS A 280 13.33 18.46 7.33
C CYS A 280 13.53 17.65 8.61
N ALA A 281 12.99 18.15 9.72
CA ALA A 281 12.96 17.39 10.97
C ALA A 281 11.92 16.26 10.91
N LEU A 282 12.30 15.03 11.29
CA LEU A 282 11.37 13.90 11.36
C LEU A 282 10.23 14.16 12.38
N PRO A 283 8.95 14.08 11.97
CA PRO A 283 7.81 14.24 12.88
C PRO A 283 7.75 13.19 14.01
N GLN A 284 7.02 13.49 15.07
CA GLN A 284 6.74 12.54 16.15
C GLN A 284 5.69 11.51 15.72
N ASN A 285 5.68 10.35 16.38
CA ASN A 285 4.64 9.32 16.27
C ASN A 285 4.44 8.71 14.88
N LEU A 286 5.48 8.72 14.03
CA LEU A 286 5.49 7.98 12.78
C LEU A 286 6.13 6.60 12.99
N ALA A 287 5.50 5.57 12.46
CA ALA A 287 5.99 4.19 12.50
C ALA A 287 5.57 3.45 11.23
N GLY A 288 6.28 2.37 10.90
CA GLY A 288 6.02 1.61 9.70
C GLY A 288 6.46 2.35 8.44
N ILE A 289 5.68 2.22 7.36
CA ILE A 289 5.98 2.86 6.09
C ILE A 289 5.49 4.32 6.11
N VAL A 290 6.41 5.23 5.82
CA VAL A 290 6.16 6.66 5.67
C VAL A 290 6.58 7.08 4.28
N TYR A 291 5.69 7.76 3.57
CA TYR A 291 5.98 8.30 2.25
C TYR A 291 6.40 9.77 2.38
N VAL A 292 7.61 10.09 1.92
CA VAL A 292 8.16 11.45 2.05
C VAL A 292 8.21 12.12 0.70
N SER A 293 7.60 13.30 0.58
CA SER A 293 7.61 14.12 -0.65
C SER A 293 8.09 15.54 -0.36
N LEU A 294 8.72 16.20 -1.34
CA LEU A 294 8.94 17.65 -1.30
C LEU A 294 7.73 18.37 -1.85
N THR A 295 7.30 19.43 -1.16
CA THR A 295 6.07 20.16 -1.46
C THR A 295 6.26 21.67 -1.48
N SER A 296 5.50 22.37 -2.32
CA SER A 296 5.57 23.83 -2.49
C SER A 296 4.84 24.60 -1.39
N GLU A 297 3.91 23.95 -0.69
CA GLU A 297 3.11 24.47 0.41
C GLU A 297 2.70 23.37 1.39
N ALA A 298 2.23 23.78 2.58
CA ALA A 298 1.65 22.89 3.58
C ALA A 298 0.12 23.00 3.53
N ALA A 299 -0.55 21.92 3.13
CA ALA A 299 -2.01 21.89 3.08
C ALA A 299 -2.60 21.96 4.50
N SER A 300 -3.51 22.91 4.73
CA SER A 300 -4.06 23.16 6.07
C SER A 300 -4.95 22.04 6.60
N ASP A 301 -5.49 21.21 5.72
CA ASP A 301 -6.29 20.02 6.04
C ASP A 301 -5.44 18.74 6.20
N GLY A 302 -4.12 18.84 5.98
CA GLY A 302 -3.20 17.72 6.07
C GLY A 302 -3.23 16.79 4.84
N VAL A 303 -3.95 17.15 3.77
CA VAL A 303 -4.07 16.33 2.56
C VAL A 303 -3.02 16.75 1.54
N ILE A 304 -2.11 15.84 1.19
CA ILE A 304 -1.18 16.06 0.08
C ILE A 304 -1.87 15.86 -1.27
N THR A 305 -1.57 16.73 -2.24
CA THR A 305 -2.11 16.67 -3.60
C THR A 305 -1.00 16.68 -4.65
N ASP A 306 -1.34 16.32 -5.88
CA ASP A 306 -0.38 16.34 -6.99
C ASP A 306 0.11 17.76 -7.31
N ASP A 307 -0.76 18.77 -7.19
CA ASP A 307 -0.46 20.17 -7.51
C ASP A 307 0.62 20.78 -6.59
N ILE A 308 0.69 20.32 -5.34
CA ILE A 308 1.67 20.81 -4.37
C ILE A 308 2.92 19.95 -4.31
N THR A 309 2.91 18.76 -4.92
CA THR A 309 4.01 17.79 -4.88
C THR A 309 5.03 18.10 -5.98
N LEU A 310 6.29 18.32 -5.58
CA LEU A 310 7.38 18.68 -6.47
C LEU A 310 8.33 17.51 -6.75
N ALA A 311 8.52 16.62 -5.77
CA ALA A 311 9.37 15.43 -5.89
C ALA A 311 8.95 14.34 -4.90
N GLY A 312 9.21 13.08 -5.26
CA GLY A 312 8.86 11.89 -4.48
C GLY A 312 7.49 11.29 -4.87
N PRO A 313 6.83 10.52 -3.99
CA PRO A 313 7.33 10.15 -2.68
C PRO A 313 8.54 9.22 -2.77
N MET A 314 9.37 9.24 -1.72
CA MET A 314 10.27 8.15 -1.38
C MET A 314 9.71 7.36 -0.19
N VAL A 315 10.12 6.11 -0.05
CA VAL A 315 9.72 5.25 1.09
C VAL A 315 10.73 5.38 2.21
N LEU A 316 10.25 5.66 3.42
CA LEU A 316 11.01 5.62 4.66
C LEU A 316 10.35 4.63 5.62
N GLN A 317 11.06 3.55 5.93
CA GLN A 317 10.58 2.54 6.86
C GLN A 317 11.11 2.80 8.28
N LEU A 318 10.20 3.11 9.20
CA LEU A 318 10.48 3.45 10.59
C LEU A 318 10.03 2.33 11.55
N SER A 319 10.69 2.27 12.71
CA SER A 319 10.39 1.35 13.81
C SER A 319 9.10 1.71 14.54
#